data_AF-A0A9D9QEK0-F1
#
_entry.id   AF-A0A9D9QEK0-F1
#
_cell.length_a   1.000
_cell.length_b   1.000
_cell.length_c   1.000
_cell.angle_alpha   90.00
_cell.angle_beta   90.00
_cell.angle_gamma   90.00
#
_symmetry.space_group_name_H-M   'P 1'
#
loop_
_entity.id
_entity.type
_entity.pdbx_description
1 polymer ?
#
loop_
_entity_poly.entity_id
_entity_poly.type
_entity_poly.pdbx_seq_one_letter_code
_entity_poly.pdbx_strand_id
1 'polypeptide(L)'
;MLLRAAVANGLVNKGIALGKLGRKEGETAAYDELLSRFGEASEFELREPVAKGLFNKSVNLGTLRRHREQAAALEELVMRCGHDRELGIQQIVRIALDELAILRSKGAEPES
;
A
#
# COMPACT_ATOMS: atom_id res chain seq x y z
N MET A 1 -6.08 -21.50 -8.08
CA MET A 1 -5.75 -20.45 -7.09
C MET A 1 -4.37 -19.85 -7.33
N LEU A 2 -3.32 -20.63 -7.63
CA LEU A 2 -1.96 -20.15 -7.94
C LEU A 2 -1.87 -19.02 -9.01
N LEU A 3 -2.72 -19.05 -10.04
CA LEU A 3 -2.72 -18.00 -11.07
C LEU A 3 -3.11 -16.63 -10.53
N ARG A 4 -4.06 -16.53 -9.59
CA ARG A 4 -4.47 -15.23 -9.00
C ARG A 4 -3.33 -14.64 -8.18
N ALA A 5 -2.68 -15.46 -7.35
CA ALA A 5 -1.50 -15.05 -6.58
C ALA A 5 -0.33 -14.64 -7.49
N ALA A 6 -0.10 -15.35 -8.59
CA ALA A 6 0.91 -14.98 -9.58
C ALA A 6 0.61 -13.63 -10.24
N VAL A 7 -0.64 -13.36 -10.63
CA VAL A 7 -1.05 -12.07 -11.18
C VAL A 7 -0.89 -10.95 -10.16
N ALA A 8 -1.28 -11.17 -8.90
CA ALA A 8 -1.11 -10.20 -7.83
C ALA A 8 0.37 -9.84 -7.61
N ASN A 9 1.23 -10.84 -7.49
CA ASN A 9 2.69 -10.62 -7.39
C ASN A 9 3.26 -9.91 -8.63
N GLY A 10 2.76 -10.25 -9.83
CA GLY A 10 3.13 -9.58 -11.07
C GLY A 10 2.81 -8.08 -11.05
N LEU A 11 1.63 -7.69 -10.54
CA LEU A 11 1.24 -6.29 -10.41
C LEU A 11 2.09 -5.54 -9.38
N VAL A 12 2.42 -6.18 -8.24
CA VAL A 12 3.35 -5.61 -7.26
C VAL A 12 4.71 -5.35 -7.90
N ASN A 13 5.26 -6.33 -8.61
CA ASN A 13 6.55 -6.21 -9.28
C ASN A 13 6.55 -5.16 -10.39
N LYS A 14 5.45 -5.06 -11.16
CA LYS A 14 5.26 -4.01 -12.17
C LYS A 14 5.30 -2.62 -11.53
N GLY A 15 4.60 -2.41 -10.42
CA GLY A 15 4.64 -1.15 -9.67
C GLY A 15 6.07 -0.79 -9.23
N ILE A 16 6.78 -1.74 -8.62
CA ILE A 16 8.17 -1.55 -8.16
C ILE A 16 9.09 -1.19 -9.34
N ALA A 17 8.96 -1.89 -10.47
CA ALA A 17 9.76 -1.63 -11.66
C ALA A 17 9.49 -0.23 -12.23
N LEU A 18 8.23 0.18 -12.32
CA LEU A 18 7.85 1.52 -12.77
C LEU A 18 8.37 2.61 -11.83
N GLY A 19 8.33 2.38 -10.51
CA GLY A 19 8.87 3.30 -9.52
C GLY A 19 10.38 3.49 -9.64
N LYS A 20 11.12 2.39 -9.86
CA LYS A 20 12.58 2.43 -10.15
C LYS A 20 12.91 3.19 -11.43
N LEU A 21 12.01 3.19 -12.40
CA LEU A 21 12.13 3.96 -13.65
C LEU A 21 11.64 5.41 -13.51
N GLY A 22 11.24 5.85 -12.31
CA GLY A 22 10.71 7.20 -12.08
C GLY A 22 9.31 7.44 -12.66
N ARG A 23 8.61 6.39 -13.11
CA ARG A 23 7.27 6.47 -13.72
C ARG A 23 6.19 6.42 -12.64
N LYS A 24 6.11 7.49 -11.85
CA LYS A 24 5.36 7.55 -10.59
C LYS A 24 3.86 7.34 -10.74
N GLU A 25 3.24 7.88 -11.78
CA GLU A 25 1.81 7.67 -12.05
C GLU A 25 1.54 6.22 -12.48
N GLY A 26 2.45 5.63 -13.25
CA GLY A 26 2.36 4.23 -13.66
C GLY A 26 2.54 3.26 -12.49
N GLU A 27 3.41 3.59 -11.54
CA GLU A 27 3.57 2.87 -10.27
C GLU A 27 2.25 2.83 -9.50
N THR A 28 1.61 4.00 -9.27
CA THR A 28 0.30 4.07 -8.61
C THR A 28 -0.77 3.28 -9.36
N ALA A 29 -0.84 3.41 -10.69
CA ALA A 29 -1.84 2.70 -11.49
C ALA A 29 -1.71 1.17 -11.41
N ALA A 30 -0.49 0.64 -11.28
CA ALA A 30 -0.26 -0.80 -11.10
C ALA A 30 -0.79 -1.30 -9.74
N TYR A 31 -0.62 -0.50 -8.68
CA TYR A 31 -1.17 -0.82 -7.37
C TYR A 31 -2.69 -0.64 -7.32
N ASP A 32 -3.25 0.36 -8.01
CA ASP A 32 -4.71 0.50 -8.16
C ASP A 32 -5.34 -0.69 -8.90
N GLU A 33 -4.68 -1.18 -9.95
CA GLU A 33 -5.09 -2.38 -10.67
C GLU A 33 -5.09 -3.62 -9.76
N LEU A 34 -4.06 -3.77 -8.92
CA LEU A 34 -3.99 -4.83 -7.92
C LEU A 34 -5.17 -4.76 -6.94
N LEU A 35 -5.43 -3.59 -6.37
CA LEU A 35 -6.47 -3.40 -5.36
C LEU A 35 -7.88 -3.53 -5.93
N SER A 36 -8.10 -3.06 -7.16
CA SER A 36 -9.37 -3.25 -7.86
C SER A 36 -9.69 -4.73 -8.09
N ARG A 37 -8.67 -5.57 -8.35
CA ARG A 37 -8.87 -6.99 -8.64
C ARG A 37 -8.87 -7.89 -7.41
N PHE A 38 -8.12 -7.52 -6.37
CA PHE A 38 -7.83 -8.40 -5.24
C PHE A 38 -7.99 -7.74 -3.87
N GLY A 39 -8.37 -6.46 -3.79
CA GLY A 39 -8.42 -5.71 -2.53
C GLY A 39 -9.38 -6.28 -1.49
N GLU A 40 -10.49 -6.87 -1.92
CA GLU A 40 -11.50 -7.51 -1.05
C GLU A 40 -11.31 -9.04 -0.92
N ALA A 41 -10.21 -9.57 -1.46
CA ALA A 41 -9.99 -11.01 -1.51
C ALA A 41 -9.50 -11.52 -0.14
N SER A 42 -10.16 -12.53 0.42
CA SER A 42 -9.82 -13.09 1.73
C SER A 42 -8.79 -14.22 1.68
N GLU A 43 -8.41 -14.66 0.47
CA GLU A 43 -7.47 -15.77 0.28
C GLU A 43 -6.10 -15.45 0.86
N PHE A 44 -5.55 -16.39 1.62
CA PHE A 44 -4.26 -16.25 2.32
C PHE A 44 -3.14 -15.76 1.39
N GLU A 45 -3.03 -16.36 0.19
CA GLU A 45 -1.97 -16.04 -0.78
C GLU A 45 -2.08 -14.63 -1.41
N LEU A 46 -3.20 -13.92 -1.22
CA LEU A 46 -3.41 -12.57 -1.75
C LEU A 46 -3.20 -11.48 -0.71
N ARG A 47 -3.20 -11.82 0.58
CA ARG A 47 -3.08 -10.84 1.67
C ARG A 47 -1.75 -10.10 1.62
N GLU A 48 -0.64 -10.82 1.50
CA GLU A 48 0.68 -10.22 1.47
C GLU A 48 0.90 -9.34 0.21
N PRO A 49 0.55 -9.76 -1.02
CA PRO A 49 0.57 -8.88 -2.18
C PRO A 49 -0.26 -7.61 -2.02
N VAL A 50 -1.49 -7.72 -1.49
CA VAL A 50 -2.38 -6.57 -1.26
C VAL A 50 -1.78 -5.61 -0.23
N ALA A 51 -1.27 -6.13 0.88
CA ALA A 51 -0.59 -5.31 1.90
C ALA A 51 0.63 -4.58 1.33
N LYS A 52 1.49 -5.29 0.57
CA LYS A 52 2.64 -4.69 -0.13
C LYS A 52 2.21 -3.62 -1.14
N GLY A 53 1.13 -3.87 -1.87
CA GLY A 53 0.58 -2.92 -2.84
C GLY A 53 0.12 -1.62 -2.21
N LEU A 54 -0.68 -1.70 -1.13
CA LEU A 54 -1.14 -0.53 -0.37
C LEU A 54 0.05 0.25 0.22
N PHE A 55 1.02 -0.46 0.81
CA PHE A 55 2.20 0.16 1.38
C PHE A 55 3.03 0.89 0.32
N ASN A 56 3.38 0.22 -0.78
CA ASN A 56 4.18 0.85 -1.83
C ASN A 56 3.43 2.01 -2.52
N LYS A 57 2.11 1.88 -2.71
CA LYS A 57 1.27 2.99 -3.18
C LYS A 57 1.37 4.20 -2.25
N SER A 58 1.27 3.99 -0.92
CA SER A 58 1.41 5.08 0.05
C SER A 58 2.79 5.75 -0.01
N VAL A 59 3.87 4.97 -0.11
CA VAL A 59 5.24 5.49 -0.24
C VAL A 59 5.33 6.38 -1.49
N ASN A 60 4.83 5.90 -2.63
CA ASN A 60 4.82 6.66 -3.86
C ASN A 60 4.02 7.97 -3.74
N LEU A 61 2.82 7.92 -3.14
CA LEU A 61 1.99 9.11 -2.90
C LEU A 61 2.69 10.13 -1.98
N GLY A 62 3.45 9.65 -0.99
CA GLY A 62 4.31 10.49 -0.15
C GLY A 62 5.39 11.19 -0.97
N THR A 63 6.05 10.49 -1.91
CA THR A 63 7.03 11.12 -2.82
C THR A 63 6.41 12.18 -3.72
N LEU A 64 5.14 11.99 -4.10
CA LEU A 64 4.34 12.95 -4.88
C LEU A 64 3.71 14.06 -4.02
N ARG A 65 3.99 14.10 -2.70
CA ARG A 65 3.40 15.05 -1.73
C ARG A 65 1.87 14.99 -1.65
N ARG A 66 1.26 13.89 -2.06
CA ARG A 66 -0.20 13.63 -2.00
C ARG A 66 -0.57 13.04 -0.64
N HIS A 67 -0.29 13.79 0.43
CA HIS A 67 -0.36 13.30 1.81
C HIS A 67 -1.74 12.80 2.26
N ARG A 68 -2.83 13.38 1.77
CA ARG A 68 -4.20 12.90 2.06
C ARG A 68 -4.44 11.50 1.50
N GLU A 69 -3.99 11.25 0.27
CA GLU A 69 -4.14 9.94 -0.37
C GLU A 69 -3.16 8.92 0.18
N GLN A 70 -1.95 9.35 0.54
CA GLN A 70 -1.00 8.53 1.30
C GLN A 70 -1.64 8.02 2.60
N ALA A 71 -2.25 8.92 3.39
CA ALA A 71 -2.93 8.54 4.63
C ALA A 71 -4.08 7.57 4.37
N ALA A 72 -4.92 7.83 3.37
CA ALA A 72 -6.02 6.92 3.01
C ALA A 72 -5.54 5.50 2.67
N ALA A 73 -4.44 5.37 1.90
CA ALA A 73 -3.87 4.06 1.56
C ALA A 73 -3.30 3.32 2.79
N LEU A 74 -2.67 4.04 3.73
CA LEU A 74 -2.18 3.47 4.98
C LEU A 74 -3.33 3.06 5.92
N GLU A 75 -4.40 3.85 5.99
CA GLU A 75 -5.59 3.53 6.78
C GLU A 75 -6.31 2.30 6.24
N GLU A 76 -6.43 2.18 4.92
CA GLU A 76 -6.96 0.97 4.26
C GLU A 76 -6.08 -0.26 4.57
N LEU A 77 -4.75 -0.11 4.56
CA LEU A 77 -3.81 -1.16 4.94
C LEU A 77 -4.03 -1.62 6.38
N VAL A 78 -4.10 -0.68 7.32
CA VAL A 78 -4.31 -1.00 8.74
C VAL A 78 -5.68 -1.63 8.96
N MET A 79 -6.72 -1.13 8.30
CA MET A 79 -8.08 -1.66 8.41
C MET A 79 -8.15 -3.12 7.95
N ARG A 80 -7.53 -3.45 6.80
CA ARG A 80 -7.57 -4.80 6.23
C ARG A 80 -6.61 -5.79 6.89
N CYS A 81 -5.43 -5.33 7.28
CA CYS A 81 -4.33 -6.20 7.69
C CYS A 81 -3.98 -6.09 9.18
N GLY A 82 -4.62 -5.19 9.95
CA GLY A 82 -4.25 -4.88 11.33
C GLY A 82 -4.31 -6.05 12.31
N HIS A 83 -5.10 -7.09 11.98
CA HIS A 83 -5.25 -8.29 12.80
C HIS A 83 -4.52 -9.52 12.23
N ASP A 84 -3.78 -9.36 11.12
CA ASP A 84 -3.07 -10.47 10.52
C ASP A 84 -1.89 -10.93 11.41
N ARG A 85 -1.60 -12.23 11.40
CA ARG A 85 -0.56 -12.87 12.22
C ARG A 85 0.67 -13.26 11.43
N GLU A 86 0.66 -13.06 10.11
CA GLU A 86 1.84 -13.23 9.29
C GLU A 86 2.87 -12.14 9.59
N LEU A 87 4.09 -12.54 9.95
CA LEU A 87 5.14 -11.61 10.38
C LEU A 87 5.44 -10.52 9.35
N GLY A 88 5.44 -10.86 8.05
CA GLY A 88 5.65 -9.91 6.97
C GLY A 88 4.58 -8.82 6.95
N ILE A 89 3.32 -9.20 7.11
CA ILE A 89 2.18 -8.28 7.14
C ILE A 89 2.21 -7.44 8.43
N GLN A 90 2.49 -8.05 9.58
CA GLN A 90 2.61 -7.32 10.86
C GLN A 90 3.67 -6.23 10.81
N GLN A 91 4.82 -6.51 10.19
CA GLN A 91 5.86 -5.51 10.03
C GLN A 91 5.40 -4.35 9.16
N ILE A 92 4.72 -4.63 8.04
CA ILE A 92 4.17 -3.61 7.15
C ILE A 92 3.13 -2.75 7.90
N VAL A 93 2.20 -3.36 8.63
CA VAL A 93 1.18 -2.65 9.43
C VAL A 93 1.82 -1.76 10.48
N ARG A 94 2.85 -2.22 11.18
CA ARG A 94 3.55 -1.41 12.18
C ARG A 94 4.17 -0.15 11.56
N ILE A 95 4.88 -0.31 10.44
CA ILE A 95 5.46 0.83 9.72
C ILE A 95 4.36 1.78 9.22
N ALA A 96 3.23 1.25 8.76
CA ALA A 96 2.10 2.06 8.32
C ALA A 96 1.50 2.90 9.46
N LEU A 97 1.38 2.35 10.67
CA LEU A 97 0.92 3.07 11.85
C LEU A 97 1.89 4.19 12.25
N ASP A 98 3.19 3.94 12.20
CA ASP A 98 4.21 4.95 12.48
C ASP A 98 4.12 6.11 11.48
N GLU A 99 4.01 5.81 10.19
CA GLU A 99 3.87 6.83 9.13
C GLU A 99 2.55 7.62 9.26
N LEU A 100 1.44 6.95 9.62
CA LEU A 100 0.17 7.63 9.90
C LEU A 100 0.27 8.60 11.07
N ALA A 101 0.98 8.23 12.14
CA ALA A 101 1.22 9.12 13.27
C ALA A 101 2.00 10.38 12.85
N ILE A 102 3.00 10.22 11.98
CA ILE A 102 3.77 11.35 11.42
C ILE A 102 2.90 12.26 10.55
N LEU A 103 2.05 11.69 9.69
CA LEU A 103 1.15 12.49 8.83
C LEU A 103 0.12 13.26 9.67
N ARG A 104 -0.40 12.64 10.73
CA ARG A 104 -1.36 13.27 11.64
C ARG A 104 -0.73 14.38 12.47
N SER A 105 0.51 14.22 12.92
CA SER A 105 1.21 15.28 13.66
C SER A 105 1.50 16.49 12.77
N LYS A 106 1.91 16.28 11.52
CA LYS A 106 2.16 17.36 10.54
C LYS A 106 0.88 18.05 10.06
N GLY A 107 -0.24 17.33 9.97
CA GLY A 107 -1.55 17.89 9.60
C GLY A 107 -2.27 18.59 10.75
N ALA A 108 -1.76 18.50 11.98
CA ALA A 108 -2.32 19.13 13.18
C ALA A 108 -1.68 20.49 13.51
N GLU A 109 -0.67 20.93 12.76
CA GLU A 109 -0.18 22.31 12.87
C GLU A 109 -1.22 23.25 12.24
N PRO A 110 -1.82 24.18 13.00
CA PRO A 110 -2.72 25.16 12.43
C PRO A 110 -1.92 26.01 11.44
N GLU A 111 -2.41 26.13 10.20
CA GLU A 111 -1.93 27.14 9.25
C GLU A 111 -1.99 28.49 9.97
N SER A 112 -0.83 29.08 10.24
CA SER A 112 -0.66 30.34 10.97
C SER A 112 -0.57 31.51 10.01
#